data_AF-A0A7J9Y0C4-F1
#
_entry.id   AF-A0A7J9Y0C4-F1
#
_cell.length_a   1.000
_cell.length_b   1.000
_cell.length_c   1.000
_cell.angle_alpha   90.00
_cell.angle_beta   90.00
_cell.angle_gamma   90.00
#
_symmetry.space_group_name_H-M   'P 1'
#
loop_
_entity.id
_entity.type
_entity.pdbx_description
1 polymer ?
#
loop_
_entity_poly.entity_id
_entity_poly.type
_entity_poly.pdbx_seq_one_letter_code
_entity_poly.pdbx_strand_id
1 'polypeptide(L)'
;MEDRWAALKERLATLTENVYPVWRERWLPVVILTAALVAVNGVARFIVWQAEVADDDNQILIGLLATIVAALLCVPAGARWAYRHRMSRVIADIGLAVVVAALLVVLVGPYFGGSTPLAEGFGFAVRQFFFYGGVMVFGAALGGLSIVTLGKDWKSRGWKRREDQIRRKPKRV
;
A
#
# COMPACT_ATOMS: atom_id res chain seq x y z
N MET A 1 -11.43 -42.99 18.32
CA MET A 1 -11.84 -41.86 17.45
C MET A 1 -11.27 -40.55 18.00
N GLU A 2 -11.08 -40.45 19.32
CA GLU A 2 -10.37 -39.36 20.02
C GLU A 2 -8.95 -39.08 19.51
N ASP A 3 -8.14 -40.08 19.17
CA ASP A 3 -6.73 -39.85 18.79
C ASP A 3 -6.59 -38.99 17.52
N ARG A 4 -7.55 -39.13 16.59
CA ARG A 4 -7.60 -38.31 15.37
C ARG A 4 -7.93 -36.85 15.69
N TRP A 5 -8.73 -36.60 16.73
CA TRP A 5 -9.09 -35.25 17.18
C TRP A 5 -7.95 -34.58 17.94
N ALA A 6 -7.17 -35.33 18.73
CA ALA A 6 -5.97 -34.82 19.39
C ALA A 6 -4.92 -34.38 18.36
N ALA A 7 -4.63 -35.22 17.36
CA ALA A 7 -3.70 -34.89 16.28
C ALA A 7 -4.16 -33.69 15.43
N LEU A 8 -5.47 -33.52 15.24
CA LEU A 8 -6.03 -32.35 14.54
C LEU A 8 -5.84 -31.05 15.33
N LYS A 9 -6.04 -31.08 16.65
CA LYS A 9 -5.84 -29.89 17.50
C LYS A 9 -4.39 -29.44 17.51
N GLU A 10 -3.45 -30.37 17.59
CA GLU A 10 -2.01 -30.07 17.55
C GLU A 10 -1.58 -29.50 16.19
N ARG A 11 -2.11 -30.05 15.09
CA ARG A 11 -1.91 -29.50 13.75
C ARG A 11 -2.52 -28.11 13.59
N LEU A 12 -3.70 -27.86 14.14
CA LEU A 12 -4.31 -26.53 14.08
C LEU A 12 -3.51 -25.51 14.91
N ALA A 13 -3.04 -25.90 16.11
CA ALA A 13 -2.22 -25.05 16.96
C ALA A 13 -0.90 -24.65 16.26
N THR A 14 -0.19 -25.62 15.69
CA THR A 14 1.07 -25.38 14.96
C THR A 14 0.88 -24.57 13.68
N LEU A 15 -0.24 -24.77 12.97
CA LEU A 15 -0.60 -23.93 11.82
C LEU A 15 -0.89 -22.49 12.27
N THR A 16 -1.70 -22.29 13.32
CA THR A 16 -1.98 -20.96 13.83
C THR A 16 -0.71 -20.23 14.26
N GLU A 17 0.16 -20.89 15.02
CA GLU A 17 1.37 -20.28 15.58
C GLU A 17 2.38 -19.85 14.49
N ASN A 18 2.49 -20.62 13.39
CA ASN A 18 3.34 -20.24 12.26
C ASN A 18 2.69 -19.24 11.29
N VAL A 19 1.37 -19.27 11.15
CA VAL A 19 0.63 -18.44 10.19
C VAL A 19 0.39 -17.02 10.72
N TYR A 20 0.10 -16.85 12.02
CA TYR A 20 -0.15 -15.55 12.63
C TYR A 20 0.97 -14.51 12.46
N PRO A 21 2.26 -14.81 12.71
CA PRO A 21 3.34 -13.82 12.56
C PRO A 21 3.53 -13.40 11.10
N VAL A 22 3.43 -14.34 10.15
CA VAL A 22 3.57 -14.07 8.72
C VAL A 22 2.42 -13.19 8.21
N TRP A 23 1.19 -13.43 8.69
CA TRP A 23 0.04 -12.61 8.33
C TRP A 23 0.20 -11.18 8.83
N ARG A 24 0.55 -11.02 10.11
CA ARG A 24 0.63 -9.71 10.75
C ARG A 24 1.79 -8.87 10.19
N GLU A 25 2.96 -9.44 9.93
CA GLU A 25 4.09 -8.66 9.39
C GLU A 25 3.89 -8.23 7.94
N ARG A 26 3.23 -9.08 7.13
CA ARG A 26 3.09 -8.82 5.69
C ARG A 26 1.83 -8.03 5.35
N TRP A 27 0.69 -8.40 5.92
CA TRP A 27 -0.60 -7.83 5.52
C TRP A 27 -1.01 -6.62 6.34
N LEU A 28 -0.54 -6.48 7.59
CA LEU A 28 -0.87 -5.31 8.40
C LEU A 28 -0.44 -3.99 7.73
N PRO A 29 0.77 -3.85 7.16
CA PRO A 29 1.15 -2.61 6.48
C PRO A 29 0.34 -2.37 5.20
N VAL A 30 -0.01 -3.43 4.46
CA VAL A 30 -0.89 -3.36 3.27
C VAL A 30 -2.27 -2.82 3.65
N VAL A 31 -2.86 -3.39 4.71
CA VAL A 31 -4.18 -3.01 5.21
C VAL A 31 -4.17 -1.59 5.76
N ILE A 32 -3.14 -1.20 6.53
CA ILE A 32 -2.99 0.16 7.04
C ILE A 32 -2.88 1.17 5.90
N LEU A 33 -2.05 0.89 4.89
CA LEU A 33 -1.91 1.78 3.73
C LEU A 33 -3.23 1.90 2.97
N THR A 34 -3.89 0.78 2.71
CA THR A 34 -5.21 0.75 2.04
C THR A 34 -6.23 1.57 2.83
N ALA A 35 -6.32 1.35 4.15
CA ALA A 35 -7.23 2.07 5.02
C ALA A 35 -6.93 3.58 5.06
N ALA A 36 -5.65 3.97 5.11
CA ALA A 36 -5.25 5.37 5.08
C ALA A 36 -5.64 6.05 3.76
N LEU A 37 -5.40 5.40 2.62
CA LEU A 37 -5.76 5.92 1.29
C LEU A 37 -7.28 6.08 1.13
N VAL A 38 -8.05 5.09 1.60
CA VAL A 38 -9.51 5.16 1.60
C VAL A 38 -10.00 6.27 2.53
N ALA A 39 -9.41 6.40 3.72
CA ALA A 39 -9.80 7.42 4.70
C ALA A 39 -9.57 8.85 4.17
N VAL A 40 -8.43 9.14 3.54
CA VAL A 40 -8.15 10.47 2.96
C VAL A 40 -9.21 10.84 1.91
N ASN A 41 -9.56 9.90 1.03
CA ASN A 41 -10.61 10.13 0.03
C ASN A 41 -12.00 10.30 0.65
N GLY A 42 -12.33 9.45 1.63
CA GLY A 42 -13.60 9.50 2.33
C GLY A 42 -13.78 10.84 3.04
N VAL A 43 -12.75 11.31 3.76
CA VAL A 43 -12.77 12.61 4.45
C VAL A 43 -12.88 13.76 3.47
N ALA A 44 -12.14 13.75 2.36
CA ALA A 44 -12.25 14.80 1.34
C ALA A 44 -13.66 14.90 0.77
N ARG A 45 -14.28 13.77 0.41
CA ARG A 45 -15.67 13.74 -0.07
C ARG A 45 -16.67 14.14 1.01
N PHE A 46 -16.45 13.74 2.25
CA PHE A 46 -17.29 14.13 3.38
C PHE A 46 -17.25 15.64 3.62
N ILE A 47 -16.08 16.27 3.51
CA ILE A 47 -15.92 17.73 3.62
C ILE A 47 -16.69 18.44 2.50
N VAL A 48 -16.51 18.01 1.25
CA VAL A 48 -17.24 18.59 0.10
C VAL A 48 -18.75 18.50 0.30
N TRP A 49 -19.23 17.34 0.78
CA TRP A 49 -20.65 17.10 1.02
C TRP A 49 -21.20 17.92 2.19
N GLN A 50 -20.51 17.95 3.33
CA GLN A 50 -20.95 18.70 4.52
C GLN A 50 -20.88 20.21 4.35
N ALA A 51 -19.89 20.71 3.59
CA ALA A 51 -19.71 22.14 3.41
C ALA A 51 -20.59 22.73 2.27
N GLU A 52 -21.45 21.91 1.64
CA GLU A 52 -22.29 22.30 0.49
C GLU A 52 -21.54 23.19 -0.49
N VAL A 53 -20.31 22.79 -0.82
CA VAL A 53 -19.43 23.59 -1.69
C VAL A 53 -20.04 23.60 -3.08
N ALA A 54 -20.83 24.63 -3.37
CA ALA A 54 -21.53 24.80 -4.64
C ALA A 54 -20.62 25.31 -5.76
N ASP A 55 -19.39 25.70 -5.43
CA ASP A 55 -18.43 26.29 -6.36
C ASP A 55 -17.50 25.21 -6.92
N ASP A 56 -17.60 24.97 -8.24
CA ASP A 56 -16.89 23.89 -8.95
C ASP A 56 -15.36 23.96 -8.74
N ASP A 57 -14.79 25.16 -8.66
CA ASP A 57 -13.35 25.38 -8.46
C ASP A 57 -12.87 24.84 -7.11
N ASN A 58 -13.66 25.02 -6.05
CA ASN A 58 -13.31 24.54 -4.71
C ASN A 58 -13.42 23.01 -4.62
N GLN A 59 -14.40 22.42 -5.31
CA GLN A 59 -14.54 20.97 -5.36
C GLN A 59 -13.36 20.31 -6.09
N ILE A 60 -12.90 20.90 -7.20
CA ILE A 60 -11.71 20.46 -7.93
C ILE A 60 -10.45 20.58 -7.07
N LEU A 61 -10.26 21.71 -6.37
CA LEU A 61 -9.11 21.93 -5.50
C LEU A 61 -9.06 20.93 -4.34
N ILE A 62 -10.18 20.64 -3.68
CA ILE A 62 -10.24 19.65 -2.59
C ILE A 62 -9.89 18.25 -3.11
N GLY A 63 -10.44 17.85 -4.26
CA GLY A 63 -10.11 16.58 -4.91
C GLY A 63 -8.63 16.46 -5.28
N LEU A 64 -8.04 17.54 -5.81
CA LEU A 64 -6.63 17.63 -6.14
C LEU A 64 -5.74 17.49 -4.88
N LEU A 65 -6.05 18.25 -3.83
CA LEU A 65 -5.32 18.18 -2.56
C LEU A 65 -5.39 16.78 -1.93
N ALA A 66 -6.57 16.15 -1.92
CA ALA A 66 -6.74 14.78 -1.43
C ALA A 66 -5.89 13.78 -2.22
N THR A 67 -5.82 13.95 -3.54
CA THR A 67 -4.99 13.11 -4.43
C THR A 67 -3.49 13.32 -4.15
N ILE A 68 -3.05 14.56 -3.95
CA ILE A 68 -1.66 14.88 -3.60
C ILE A 68 -1.30 14.28 -2.23
N VAL A 69 -2.17 14.40 -1.23
CA VAL A 69 -1.97 13.82 0.11
C VAL A 69 -1.87 12.30 0.03
N ALA A 70 -2.74 11.65 -0.74
CA ALA A 70 -2.66 10.20 -0.97
C ALA A 70 -1.35 9.79 -1.65
N ALA A 71 -0.90 10.54 -2.66
CA ALA A 71 0.41 10.32 -3.29
C ALA A 71 1.56 10.45 -2.30
N LEU A 72 1.52 11.47 -1.43
CA LEU A 72 2.51 11.71 -0.39
C LEU A 72 2.54 10.60 0.66
N LEU A 73 1.40 9.98 0.99
CA LEU A 73 1.35 8.80 1.88
C LEU A 73 2.00 7.57 1.24
N CYS A 74 1.93 7.43 -0.09
CA CYS A 74 2.59 6.35 -0.81
C CYS A 74 4.12 6.48 -0.84
N VAL A 75 4.69 7.69 -0.74
CA VAL A 75 6.14 7.93 -0.74
C VAL A 75 6.87 7.21 0.42
N PRO A 76 6.54 7.45 1.72
CA PRO A 76 7.20 6.77 2.82
C PRO A 76 6.89 5.27 2.85
N ALA A 77 5.72 4.84 2.35
CA ALA A 77 5.40 3.42 2.19
C ALA A 77 6.33 2.75 1.18
N GLY A 78 6.49 3.35 0.00
CA GLY A 78 7.43 2.91 -1.04
C GLY A 78 8.88 2.90 -0.54
N ALA A 79 9.30 3.95 0.16
CA ALA A 79 10.64 4.05 0.73
C ALA A 79 10.90 2.98 1.81
N ARG A 80 9.97 2.81 2.76
CA ARG A 80 10.10 1.82 3.84
C ARG A 80 10.15 0.39 3.31
N TRP A 81 9.35 0.07 2.30
CA TRP A 81 9.33 -1.26 1.71
C TRP A 81 10.52 -1.53 0.79
N ALA A 82 10.97 -0.56 -0.01
CA ALA A 82 12.23 -0.63 -0.76
C ALA A 82 13.45 -0.85 0.16
N TYR A 83 13.40 -0.33 1.38
CA TYR A 83 14.46 -0.50 2.36
C TYR A 83 14.51 -1.90 3.02
N ARG A 84 13.37 -2.62 3.12
CA ARG A 84 13.27 -3.89 3.87
C ARG A 84 13.15 -5.16 3.02
N HIS A 85 12.62 -5.10 1.80
CA HIS A 85 12.24 -6.32 1.05
C HIS A 85 12.72 -6.32 -0.41
N ARG A 86 12.87 -7.52 -0.98
CA ARG A 86 13.24 -7.74 -2.39
C ARG A 86 12.20 -7.10 -3.31
N MET A 87 12.64 -6.31 -4.30
CA MET A 87 11.81 -5.45 -5.16
C MET A 87 10.58 -6.15 -5.76
N SER A 88 10.69 -7.44 -6.12
CA SER A 88 9.58 -8.23 -6.69
C SER A 88 8.40 -8.40 -5.74
N ARG A 89 8.64 -8.52 -4.42
CA ARG A 89 7.58 -8.64 -3.42
C ARG A 89 6.93 -7.29 -3.12
N VAL A 90 7.73 -6.23 -3.18
CA VAL A 90 7.31 -4.84 -2.95
C VAL A 90 6.32 -4.39 -4.03
N ILE A 91 6.60 -4.69 -5.29
CA ILE A 91 5.71 -4.36 -6.42
C ILE A 91 4.36 -5.08 -6.27
N ALA A 92 4.36 -6.35 -5.88
CA ALA A 92 3.13 -7.12 -5.71
C ALA A 92 2.28 -6.61 -4.52
N ASP A 93 2.90 -6.36 -3.36
CA ASP A 93 2.18 -5.95 -2.16
C ASP A 93 1.67 -4.47 -2.27
N ILE A 94 2.47 -3.56 -2.86
CA ILE A 94 2.02 -2.18 -3.18
C ILE A 94 0.94 -2.19 -4.26
N GLY A 95 1.17 -2.93 -5.35
CA GLY A 95 0.22 -3.00 -6.46
C GLY A 95 -1.14 -3.50 -5.99
N LEU A 96 -1.16 -4.53 -5.15
CA LEU A 96 -2.40 -5.02 -4.55
C LEU A 96 -3.06 -3.98 -3.65
N ALA A 97 -2.31 -3.30 -2.77
CA ALA A 97 -2.83 -2.25 -1.91
C ALA A 97 -3.47 -1.11 -2.72
N VAL A 98 -2.80 -0.65 -3.78
CA VAL A 98 -3.27 0.43 -4.65
C VAL A 98 -4.51 0.01 -5.41
N VAL A 99 -4.54 -1.21 -5.98
CA VAL A 99 -5.72 -1.70 -6.70
C VAL A 99 -6.92 -1.84 -5.77
N VAL A 100 -6.74 -2.43 -4.58
CA VAL A 100 -7.82 -2.57 -3.60
C VAL A 100 -8.30 -1.21 -3.11
N ALA A 101 -7.38 -0.29 -2.80
CA ALA A 101 -7.73 1.06 -2.40
C ALA A 101 -8.49 1.80 -3.50
N ALA A 102 -8.02 1.74 -4.76
CA ALA A 102 -8.68 2.39 -5.88
C ALA A 102 -10.07 1.80 -6.15
N LEU A 103 -10.25 0.48 -6.04
CA LEU A 103 -11.56 -0.17 -6.13
C LEU A 103 -12.49 0.32 -5.01
N LEU A 104 -12.01 0.37 -3.76
CA LEU A 104 -12.79 0.86 -2.63
C LEU A 104 -13.15 2.35 -2.77
N VAL A 105 -12.24 3.18 -3.26
CA VAL A 105 -12.49 4.62 -3.47
C VAL A 105 -13.50 4.86 -4.59
N VAL A 106 -13.51 4.02 -5.63
CA VAL A 106 -14.48 4.12 -6.72
C VAL A 106 -15.85 3.59 -6.30
N LEU A 107 -15.90 2.47 -5.58
CA LEU A 107 -17.16 1.83 -5.18
C LEU A 107 -17.80 2.45 -3.94
N VAL A 108 -17.01 2.69 -2.90
CA VAL A 108 -17.48 3.19 -1.60
C VAL A 108 -17.46 4.70 -1.55
N GLY A 109 -16.54 5.32 -2.29
CA GLY A 109 -16.36 6.76 -2.28
C GLY A 109 -17.61 7.61 -2.57
N PRO A 110 -18.44 7.27 -3.58
CA PRO A 110 -19.69 8.00 -3.86
C PRO A 110 -20.69 8.00 -2.70
N TYR A 111 -20.70 6.94 -1.87
CA TYR A 111 -21.56 6.88 -0.68
C TYR A 111 -21.21 7.93 0.39
N PHE A 112 -19.95 8.40 0.44
CA PHE A 112 -19.56 9.48 1.35
C PHE A 112 -20.02 10.86 0.89
N GLY A 113 -20.40 11.00 -0.39
CA GLY A 113 -20.87 12.26 -0.98
C GLY A 113 -22.38 12.28 -1.26
N GLY A 114 -23.13 11.25 -0.85
CA GLY A 114 -24.57 11.14 -1.09
C GLY A 114 -24.97 10.83 -2.55
N SER A 115 -24.02 10.49 -3.42
CA SER A 115 -24.26 10.21 -4.85
C SER A 115 -24.11 8.73 -5.19
N THR A 116 -24.83 8.27 -6.22
CA THR A 116 -24.75 6.87 -6.68
C THR A 116 -23.57 6.65 -7.63
N PRO A 117 -22.78 5.57 -7.45
CA PRO A 117 -21.49 5.34 -8.14
C PRO A 117 -21.56 5.17 -9.66
N LEU A 118 -22.77 5.16 -10.24
CA LEU A 118 -23.02 4.95 -11.67
C LEU A 118 -23.84 6.08 -12.31
N ALA A 119 -24.17 7.15 -11.59
CA ALA A 119 -24.95 8.26 -12.13
C ALA A 119 -24.25 8.97 -13.31
N GLU A 120 -22.92 9.07 -13.26
CA GLU A 120 -22.08 9.73 -14.28
C GLU A 120 -21.56 8.77 -15.37
N GLY A 121 -21.88 7.48 -15.27
CA GLY A 121 -21.50 6.44 -16.24
C GLY A 121 -20.21 5.67 -15.90
N PHE A 122 -20.19 4.40 -16.31
CA PHE A 122 -19.08 3.46 -16.03
C PHE A 122 -17.71 3.94 -16.55
N GLY A 123 -17.69 4.65 -17.68
CA GLY A 123 -16.46 5.18 -18.27
C GLY A 123 -15.75 6.21 -17.37
N PHE A 124 -16.51 6.99 -16.61
CA PHE A 124 -15.96 7.95 -15.66
C PHE A 124 -15.29 7.24 -14.48
N ALA A 125 -15.96 6.23 -13.91
CA ALA A 125 -15.41 5.41 -12.83
C ALA A 125 -14.09 4.71 -13.22
N VAL A 126 -13.99 4.18 -14.44
CA VAL A 126 -12.76 3.55 -14.95
C VAL A 126 -11.64 4.57 -15.13
N ARG A 127 -11.91 5.75 -15.70
CA ARG A 127 -10.91 6.81 -15.83
C ARG A 127 -10.40 7.26 -14.46
N GLN A 128 -11.31 7.45 -13.51
CA GLN A 128 -10.96 7.84 -12.15
C GLN A 128 -10.11 6.76 -11.46
N PHE A 129 -10.43 5.48 -11.66
CA PHE A 129 -9.61 4.37 -11.18
C PHE A 129 -8.17 4.44 -11.71
N PHE A 130 -7.99 4.61 -13.02
CA PHE A 130 -6.65 4.67 -13.62
C PHE A 130 -5.88 5.92 -13.24
N PHE A 131 -6.54 7.09 -13.17
CA PHE A 131 -5.89 8.32 -12.75
C PHE A 131 -5.41 8.23 -11.29
N TYR A 132 -6.31 7.83 -10.40
CA TYR A 132 -6.01 7.73 -8.98
C TYR A 132 -4.99 6.63 -8.68
N GLY A 133 -5.17 5.45 -9.29
CA GLY A 133 -4.21 4.36 -9.24
C GLY A 133 -2.84 4.77 -9.78
N GLY A 134 -2.80 5.47 -10.92
CA GLY A 134 -1.57 5.96 -11.54
C GLY A 134 -0.79 6.92 -10.64
N VAL A 135 -1.48 7.89 -10.01
CA VAL A 135 -0.84 8.84 -9.08
C VAL A 135 -0.31 8.14 -7.84
N MET A 136 -1.05 7.18 -7.28
CA MET A 136 -0.59 6.40 -6.13
C MET A 136 0.64 5.54 -6.47
N VAL A 137 0.66 4.89 -7.65
CA VAL A 137 1.82 4.14 -8.15
C VAL A 137 3.01 5.07 -8.33
N PHE A 138 2.81 6.26 -8.89
CA PHE A 138 3.87 7.25 -9.09
C PHE A 138 4.48 7.72 -7.76
N GLY A 139 3.65 8.03 -6.76
CA GLY A 139 4.12 8.39 -5.41
C GLY A 139 4.93 7.26 -4.76
N ALA A 140 4.47 6.02 -4.86
CA ALA A 140 5.21 4.86 -4.36
C ALA A 140 6.55 4.66 -5.11
N ALA A 141 6.57 4.85 -6.43
CA ALA A 141 7.77 4.76 -7.24
C ALA A 141 8.80 5.82 -6.85
N LEU A 142 8.37 7.08 -6.62
CA LEU A 142 9.24 8.15 -6.13
C LEU A 142 9.86 7.81 -4.77
N GLY A 143 9.10 7.24 -3.85
CA GLY A 143 9.59 6.75 -2.56
C GLY A 143 10.64 5.63 -2.69
N GLY A 144 10.41 4.70 -3.62
CA GLY A 144 11.38 3.66 -3.94
C GLY A 144 12.66 4.24 -4.54
N LEU A 145 12.51 5.16 -5.50
CA LEU A 145 13.63 5.80 -6.20
C LEU A 145 14.51 6.59 -5.22
N SER A 146 13.91 7.30 -4.27
CA SER A 146 14.66 8.07 -3.26
C SER A 146 15.52 7.18 -2.36
N ILE A 147 15.13 5.94 -2.07
CA ILE A 147 15.98 4.99 -1.35
C ILE A 147 17.13 4.45 -2.20
N VAL A 148 16.88 4.24 -3.50
CA VAL A 148 17.91 3.82 -4.47
C VAL A 148 18.96 4.92 -4.61
N THR A 149 18.53 6.18 -4.77
CA THR A 149 19.45 7.33 -4.91
C THR A 149 20.22 7.62 -3.62
N LEU A 150 19.63 7.39 -2.45
CA LEU A 150 20.32 7.47 -1.16
C LEU A 150 21.32 6.32 -0.91
N GLY A 151 21.49 5.39 -1.85
CA GLY A 151 22.46 4.29 -1.75
C GLY A 151 22.16 3.28 -0.62
N LYS A 152 20.97 3.38 -0.02
CA LYS A 152 20.49 2.49 1.05
C LYS A 152 19.88 1.19 0.51
N ASP A 153 19.96 1.00 -0.81
CA ASP A 153 19.47 -0.17 -1.51
C ASP A 153 20.07 -1.47 -0.95
N TRP A 154 19.22 -2.49 -0.91
CA TRP A 154 19.51 -3.84 -0.44
C TRP A 154 20.71 -4.45 -1.18
N LYS A 155 20.92 -4.09 -2.45
CA LYS A 155 22.04 -4.55 -3.27
C LYS A 155 23.40 -4.04 -2.73
N SER A 156 23.48 -2.77 -2.33
CA SER A 156 24.68 -2.17 -1.74
C SER A 156 25.04 -2.83 -0.39
N ARG A 157 24.03 -3.13 0.43
CA ARG A 157 24.22 -3.87 1.69
C ARG A 157 24.60 -5.33 1.48
N GLY A 158 24.09 -5.97 0.43
CA GLY A 158 24.48 -7.33 0.05
C GLY A 158 25.95 -7.44 -0.35
N TRP A 159 26.48 -6.43 -1.05
CA TRP A 159 27.89 -6.35 -1.41
C TRP A 159 28.79 -6.06 -0.20
N LYS A 160 28.39 -5.14 0.68
CA LYS A 160 29.13 -4.84 1.92
C LYS A 160 29.25 -6.06 2.84
N ARG A 161 28.18 -6.86 2.98
CA ARG A 161 28.22 -8.12 3.76
C ARG A 161 29.12 -9.18 3.13
N ARG A 162 29.15 -9.27 1.79
CA ARG A 162 30.06 -10.18 1.08
C ARG A 162 31.51 -9.74 1.23
N GLU A 163 31.76 -8.44 1.14
CA GLU A 163 33.08 -7.85 1.38
C GLU A 163 33.55 -8.17 2.79
N ASP A 164 32.72 -7.93 3.82
CA ASP A 164 33.03 -8.27 5.21
C ASP A 164 33.29 -9.78 5.40
N GLN A 165 32.54 -10.65 4.74
CA GLN A 165 32.77 -12.10 4.78
C GLN A 165 34.08 -12.52 4.12
N ILE A 166 34.43 -11.91 2.98
CA ILE A 166 35.69 -12.17 2.28
C ILE A 166 36.86 -11.66 3.12
N ARG A 167 36.72 -10.48 3.75
CA ARG A 167 37.75 -9.85 4.58
C ARG A 167 38.00 -10.58 5.90
N ARG A 168 36.95 -11.21 6.47
CA ARG A 168 37.04 -12.01 7.71
C ARG A 168 37.54 -13.43 7.48
N LYS A 169 37.59 -13.94 6.24
CA LYS A 169 38.21 -15.24 6.00
C LYS A 169 39.73 -15.10 6.20
N PRO A 170 40.34 -15.82 7.17
CA PRO A 170 41.79 -15.80 7.31
C PRO A 170 42.39 -16.36 6.02
N LYS A 171 43.27 -15.59 5.37
CA LYS A 171 44.11 -16.11 4.31
C LYS A 171 44.88 -17.28 4.92
N ARG A 172 44.64 -18.50 4.40
CA ARG A 172 45.56 -19.61 4.66
C ARG A 172 46.86 -19.25 3.96
N VAL A 173 47.80 -18.74 4.75
CA VAL A 173 49.23 -18.66 4.42
C VAL A 173 49.85 -20.02 4.62
#